data_AF-A0A0D2MU71-F1
#
_entry.id   AF-A0A0D2MU71-F1
#
_cell.length_a   1.000
_cell.length_b   1.000
_cell.length_c   1.000
_cell.angle_alpha   90.00
_cell.angle_beta   90.00
_cell.angle_gamma   90.00
#
_symmetry.space_group_name_H-M   'P 1'
#
loop_
_entity.id
_entity.type
_entity.pdbx_description
1 polymer ?
#
loop_
_entity_poly.entity_id
_entity_poly.type
_entity_poly.pdbx_seq_one_letter_code
_entity_poly.pdbx_strand_id
1 'polypeptide(L)'
;MFINHLLVPQAFPRDDLGPLSPDSSVQEIITILTAEGAIHRIPGRRIQLDAASDGGAVLGGPHRPRRVRQQPMPSWDEQTLCIGASFAVSATNGRDPTRRVHFLGFCQSVDYLEEAVTDTVFSRGGEVLLQERQLKSGVHEVLRLKVCIPFLWGVPPELDALSEAIIQGGGILDKVSKQWDIFAPDGPPGPSPLQAPWAGHGRFPSAFM
;
A
#
# COMPACT_ATOMS: atom_id res chain seq x y z
N MET A 1 -8.64 39.09 48.80
CA MET A 1 -8.18 38.95 47.40
C MET A 1 -6.71 38.57 47.46
N PHE A 2 -6.42 37.27 47.37
CA PHE A 2 -5.07 36.74 47.50
C PHE A 2 -4.36 36.70 46.13
N ILE A 3 -3.06 36.92 46.20
CA ILE A 3 -2.07 37.13 45.14
C ILE A 3 -1.60 35.76 44.60
N ASN A 4 -1.38 35.63 43.29
CA ASN A 4 -0.11 35.20 42.65
C ASN A 4 -0.26 34.51 41.28
N HIS A 5 0.43 35.11 40.30
CA HIS A 5 1.15 34.52 39.17
C HIS A 5 0.78 33.11 38.67
N LEU A 6 0.06 33.07 37.55
CA LEU A 6 0.01 31.98 36.57
C LEU A 6 0.42 32.62 35.23
N LEU A 7 1.27 32.09 34.36
CA LEU A 7 1.95 30.80 34.27
C LEU A 7 3.20 31.10 33.44
N VAL A 8 4.39 30.98 34.03
CA VAL A 8 5.64 31.05 33.26
C VAL A 8 5.67 29.84 32.32
N PRO A 9 5.92 29.99 31.00
CA PRO A 9 6.22 28.84 30.18
C PRO A 9 7.51 28.22 30.74
N GLN A 10 7.37 27.07 31.40
CA GLN A 10 8.52 26.28 31.83
C GLN A 10 9.35 26.03 30.58
N ALA A 11 10.52 26.66 30.53
CA ALA A 11 11.50 26.43 29.50
C ALA A 11 11.77 24.93 29.46
N PHE A 12 11.61 24.32 28.27
CA PHE A 12 12.17 23.01 28.03
C PHE A 12 13.65 23.07 28.45
N PRO A 13 14.12 22.14 29.31
CA PRO A 13 15.54 22.07 29.58
C PRO A 13 16.22 21.86 28.22
N ARG A 14 17.00 22.86 27.79
CA ARG A 14 17.95 22.67 26.70
C ARG A 14 18.85 21.55 27.17
N ASP A 15 18.89 20.46 26.43
CA ASP A 15 19.90 19.43 26.63
C ASP A 15 21.25 20.12 26.47
N ASP A 16 21.92 20.38 27.60
CA ASP A 16 23.33 20.71 27.67
C ASP A 16 24.10 19.48 27.16
N LEU A 17 24.18 19.34 25.84
CA LEU A 17 25.08 18.41 25.17
C LEU A 17 26.50 18.99 25.24
N GLY A 18 27.03 19.06 26.47
CA GLY A 18 28.46 19.05 26.68
C GLY A 18 29.06 17.76 26.08
N PRO A 19 30.35 17.75 25.73
CA PRO A 19 30.99 16.56 25.18
C PRO A 19 30.77 15.38 26.14
N LEU A 20 30.13 14.32 25.63
CA LEU A 20 29.76 13.14 26.39
C LEU A 20 31.01 12.53 27.06
N SER A 21 30.90 12.26 28.36
CA SER A 21 31.94 11.52 29.08
C SER A 21 32.08 10.11 28.49
N PRO A 22 33.28 9.50 28.54
CA PRO A 22 33.59 8.24 27.84
C PRO A 22 32.78 7.01 28.30
N ASP A 23 31.97 7.14 29.36
CA ASP A 23 31.05 6.11 29.86
C ASP A 23 29.58 6.52 29.69
N SER A 24 29.21 7.08 28.54
CA SER A 24 27.84 7.50 28.28
C SER A 24 26.90 6.30 28.08
N SER A 25 26.19 5.90 29.14
CA SER A 25 25.03 5.00 29.03
C SER A 25 23.77 5.83 28.78
N VAL A 26 23.07 5.57 27.69
CA VAL A 26 21.75 6.18 27.42
C VAL A 26 20.67 5.30 28.02
N GLN A 27 19.84 5.89 28.86
CA GLN A 27 18.71 5.21 29.48
C GLN A 27 17.43 5.61 28.75
N GLU A 28 16.78 4.63 28.12
CA GLU A 28 15.47 4.83 27.51
C GLU A 28 14.42 5.01 28.61
N ILE A 29 13.53 6.00 28.47
CA ILE A 29 12.40 6.20 29.39
C ILE A 29 11.14 6.37 28.53
N ILE A 30 10.23 5.41 28.65
CA ILE A 30 8.95 5.46 27.94
C ILE A 30 7.96 6.19 28.83
N THR A 31 7.41 7.31 28.34
CA THR A 31 6.41 8.11 29.06
C THR A 31 5.05 7.89 28.40
N ILE A 32 4.11 7.30 29.14
CA ILE A 32 2.73 7.11 28.70
C ILE A 32 1.87 8.20 29.35
N LEU A 33 1.15 8.95 28.52
CA LEU A 33 0.19 9.97 28.93
C LEU A 33 -1.21 9.39 28.76
N THR A 34 -1.95 9.17 29.84
CA THR A 34 -3.35 8.71 29.76
C THR A 34 -4.32 9.90 29.63
N ALA A 35 -5.53 9.63 29.14
CA ALA A 35 -6.57 10.64 28.99
C ALA A 35 -7.02 11.24 30.34
N GLU A 36 -6.76 10.56 31.47
CA GLU A 36 -6.99 11.10 32.81
C GLU A 36 -5.83 11.99 33.33
N GLY A 37 -4.80 12.25 32.52
CA GLY A 37 -3.65 13.08 32.90
C GLY A 37 -2.59 12.34 33.73
N ALA A 38 -2.66 11.01 33.83
CA ALA A 38 -1.62 10.22 34.49
C ALA A 38 -0.38 10.09 33.60
N ILE A 39 0.78 10.43 34.16
CA ILE A 39 2.09 10.30 33.51
C ILE A 39 2.77 9.07 34.07
N HIS A 40 2.77 7.98 33.32
CA HIS A 40 3.49 6.76 33.70
C HIS A 40 4.85 6.71 33.01
N ARG A 41 5.91 6.81 33.81
CA ARG A 41 7.30 6.66 33.35
C ARG A 41 7.76 5.23 33.58
N ILE A 42 7.85 4.48 32.50
CA ILE A 42 8.39 3.13 32.50
C ILE A 42 9.90 3.26 32.23
N PRO A 43 10.78 2.88 33.19
CA PRO A 43 12.20 2.86 32.92
C PRO A 43 12.47 1.79 31.85
N GLY A 44 12.93 2.25 30.69
CA GLY A 44 13.34 1.40 29.58
C GLY A 44 14.72 0.84 29.79
N ARG A 45 15.18 0.08 28.79
CA ARG A 45 16.45 -0.63 28.85
C ARG A 45 17.62 0.35 28.76
N ARG A 46 18.60 0.21 29.66
CA ARG A 46 19.85 1.00 29.61
C ARG A 46 20.75 0.46 28.50
N ILE A 47 21.09 1.31 27.53
CA ILE A 47 21.99 0.98 26.43
C ILE A 47 23.33 1.66 26.71
N GLN A 48 24.39 0.87 26.85
CA GLN A 48 25.76 1.40 26.86
C GLN A 48 26.13 1.71 25.41
N LEU A 49 26.42 2.98 25.10
CA LEU A 49 27.04 3.31 23.82
C LEU A 49 28.52 3.04 23.95
N ASP A 50 29.00 2.01 23.25
CA ASP A 50 30.44 1.81 23.07
C ASP A 50 30.97 3.02 22.28
N ALA A 51 31.84 3.81 22.89
CA ALA A 51 32.56 4.86 22.17
C ALA A 51 33.27 4.25 20.95
N ALA A 52 33.08 4.87 19.78
CA ALA A 52 33.77 4.47 18.57
C ALA A 52 35.29 4.51 18.82
N SER A 53 35.91 3.33 18.86
CA SER A 53 37.36 3.20 18.96
C SER A 53 37.94 3.39 17.57
N ASP A 54 38.66 4.49 17.41
CA ASP A 54 39.55 4.69 16.26
C ASP A 54 40.69 3.66 16.33
N GLY A 55 41.09 3.16 15.18
CA GLY A 55 41.82 1.90 15.03
C GLY A 55 43.24 1.90 15.60
N GLY A 56 43.60 0.79 16.26
CA GLY A 56 44.97 0.47 16.66
C GLY A 56 45.08 -0.97 17.17
N ALA A 57 45.44 -1.90 16.29
CA ALA A 57 45.59 -3.31 16.62
C ALA A 57 46.93 -3.59 17.32
N VAL A 58 46.92 -4.02 18.59
CA VAL A 58 48.00 -4.81 19.21
C VAL A 58 47.43 -5.79 20.27
N LEU A 59 47.53 -7.09 19.93
CA LEU A 59 47.77 -8.30 20.75
C LEU A 59 47.05 -8.52 22.09
N GLY A 60 46.23 -9.60 22.13
CA GLY A 60 46.12 -10.51 23.29
C GLY A 60 44.78 -10.55 24.04
N GLY A 61 44.14 -11.74 24.11
CA GLY A 61 43.20 -12.10 25.18
C GLY A 61 41.78 -12.52 24.76
N PRO A 62 41.13 -13.48 25.46
CA PRO A 62 40.06 -14.33 24.92
C PRO A 62 38.65 -13.75 25.08
N HIS A 63 37.77 -14.15 24.16
CA HIS A 63 36.31 -13.98 24.18
C HIS A 63 35.76 -12.54 24.19
N ARG A 64 35.78 -11.89 23.02
CA ARG A 64 34.77 -10.89 22.68
C ARG A 64 33.41 -11.61 22.61
N PRO A 65 32.38 -11.24 23.41
CA PRO A 65 31.04 -11.76 23.19
C PRO A 65 30.63 -11.30 21.80
N ARG A 66 30.56 -12.26 20.88
CA ARG A 66 29.99 -12.12 19.55
C ARG A 66 28.67 -11.40 19.74
N ARG A 67 28.58 -10.12 19.30
CA ARG A 67 27.31 -9.39 19.22
C ARG A 67 26.33 -10.40 18.65
N VAL A 68 25.33 -10.80 19.44
CA VAL A 68 24.23 -11.62 18.92
C VAL A 68 23.75 -10.79 17.75
N ARG A 69 24.06 -11.25 16.55
CA ARG A 69 23.63 -10.60 15.32
C ARG A 69 22.14 -10.42 15.55
N GLN A 70 21.68 -9.18 15.64
CA GLN A 70 20.26 -8.90 15.45
C GLN A 70 19.91 -9.75 14.24
N GLN A 71 18.99 -10.69 14.43
CA GLN A 71 18.67 -11.60 13.36
C GLN A 71 18.35 -10.73 12.15
N PRO A 72 18.91 -11.06 10.97
CA PRO A 72 18.60 -10.29 9.78
C PRO A 72 17.08 -10.17 9.70
N MET A 73 16.60 -8.97 9.35
CA MET A 73 15.18 -8.76 9.13
C MET A 73 14.68 -9.89 8.24
N PRO A 74 13.57 -10.57 8.60
CA PRO A 74 13.11 -11.74 7.87
C PRO A 74 13.01 -11.39 6.38
N SER A 75 13.50 -12.27 5.54
CA SER A 75 13.43 -12.11 4.09
C SER A 75 11.98 -11.98 3.64
N TRP A 76 11.77 -11.43 2.45
CA TRP A 76 10.42 -11.26 1.88
C TRP A 76 9.64 -12.59 1.81
N ASP A 77 10.33 -13.73 1.61
CA ASP A 77 9.77 -15.08 1.65
C ASP A 77 9.35 -15.53 3.07
N GLU A 78 10.07 -15.10 4.11
CA GLU A 78 9.85 -15.48 5.53
C GLU A 78 8.73 -14.67 6.19
N GLN A 79 8.36 -13.51 5.62
CA GLN A 79 7.35 -12.62 6.22
C GLN A 79 5.92 -13.14 6.03
N THR A 80 5.66 -14.07 5.10
CA THR A 80 4.31 -14.63 4.79
C THR A 80 3.20 -13.58 4.60
N LEU A 81 3.60 -12.34 4.34
CA LEU A 81 2.75 -11.17 4.17
C LEU A 81 2.37 -11.10 2.69
N CYS A 82 1.09 -10.83 2.35
CA CYS A 82 0.74 -10.61 0.94
C CYS A 82 1.40 -9.31 0.47
N ILE A 83 2.52 -9.44 -0.24
CA ILE A 83 3.17 -8.34 -0.95
C ILE A 83 2.38 -8.12 -2.25
N GLY A 84 1.11 -7.73 -2.13
CA GLY A 84 0.30 -7.31 -3.27
C GLY A 84 -1.18 -7.71 -3.22
N ALA A 85 -1.94 -7.02 -4.05
CA ALA A 85 -3.37 -7.14 -4.23
C ALA A 85 -3.70 -7.41 -5.70
N SER A 86 -4.85 -8.06 -5.95
CA SER A 86 -5.36 -8.14 -7.33
C SER A 86 -6.18 -6.90 -7.64
N PHE A 87 -6.17 -6.45 -8.89
CA PHE A 87 -7.06 -5.37 -9.31
C PHE A 87 -7.82 -5.72 -10.59
N ALA A 88 -8.98 -5.08 -10.73
CA ALA A 88 -9.74 -5.02 -11.96
C ALA A 88 -10.21 -3.59 -12.21
N VAL A 89 -9.68 -2.93 -13.25
CA VAL A 89 -10.15 -1.61 -13.69
C VAL A 89 -10.94 -1.80 -14.98
N SER A 90 -12.18 -1.33 -15.01
CA SER A 90 -13.02 -1.34 -16.21
C SER A 90 -13.30 0.08 -16.66
N ALA A 91 -12.94 0.41 -17.89
CA ALA A 91 -13.10 1.74 -18.47
C ALA A 91 -14.16 1.75 -19.58
N THR A 92 -14.98 2.79 -19.62
CA THR A 92 -15.92 3.11 -20.70
C THR A 92 -15.82 4.60 -21.05
N ASN A 93 -16.39 5.04 -22.17
CA ASN A 93 -16.44 6.46 -22.56
C ASN A 93 -17.70 7.20 -22.06
N GLY A 94 -18.54 6.54 -21.25
CA GLY A 94 -19.80 7.09 -20.71
C GLY A 94 -20.94 7.17 -21.69
N ARG A 95 -20.66 7.42 -22.98
CA ARG A 95 -21.66 7.54 -24.04
C ARG A 95 -22.10 6.20 -24.61
N ASP A 96 -21.18 5.25 -24.72
CA ASP A 96 -21.43 3.95 -25.32
C ASP A 96 -21.03 2.84 -24.34
N PRO A 97 -21.99 2.36 -23.52
CA PRO A 97 -21.70 1.31 -22.54
C PRO A 97 -21.45 -0.05 -23.20
N THR A 98 -21.68 -0.20 -24.51
CA THR A 98 -21.42 -1.45 -25.26
C THR A 98 -19.94 -1.67 -25.52
N ARG A 99 -19.12 -0.60 -25.41
CA ARG A 99 -17.67 -0.65 -25.58
C ARG A 99 -16.98 -0.43 -24.25
N ARG A 100 -16.13 -1.38 -23.85
CA ARG A 100 -15.41 -1.37 -22.57
C ARG A 100 -13.99 -1.91 -22.73
N VAL A 101 -13.08 -1.39 -21.91
CA VAL A 101 -11.77 -2.01 -21.69
C VAL A 101 -11.73 -2.52 -20.27
N HIS A 102 -11.20 -3.72 -20.10
CA HIS A 102 -10.93 -4.30 -18.80
C HIS A 102 -9.43 -4.52 -18.67
N PHE A 103 -8.89 -3.99 -17.58
CA PHE A 103 -7.52 -4.20 -17.12
C PHE A 103 -7.58 -5.10 -15.90
N LEU A 104 -6.87 -6.21 -15.97
CA LEU A 104 -6.72 -7.16 -14.89
C LEU A 104 -5.24 -7.30 -14.57
N GLY A 105 -4.91 -7.38 -13.30
CA GLY A 105 -3.53 -7.48 -12.88
C GLY A 105 -3.34 -7.56 -11.38
N PHE A 106 -2.09 -7.34 -10.98
CA PHE A 106 -1.65 -7.32 -9.59
C PHE A 106 -1.00 -5.98 -9.28
N CYS A 107 -1.17 -5.45 -8.09
CA CYS A 107 -0.50 -4.24 -7.64
C CYS A 107 0.13 -4.42 -6.27
N GLN A 108 1.15 -3.60 -5.99
CA GLN A 108 1.83 -3.64 -4.70
C GLN A 108 0.96 -3.04 -3.57
N SER A 109 0.23 -1.97 -3.86
CA SER A 109 -0.65 -1.26 -2.92
C SER A 109 -1.95 -0.88 -3.62
N VAL A 110 -3.08 -1.20 -2.99
CA VAL A 110 -4.40 -0.81 -3.50
C VAL A 110 -4.60 0.69 -3.39
N ASP A 111 -4.23 1.28 -2.26
CA ASP A 111 -4.41 2.71 -2.01
C ASP A 111 -3.65 3.55 -3.04
N TYR A 112 -2.41 3.16 -3.34
CA TYR A 112 -1.59 3.89 -4.31
C TYR A 112 -2.07 3.72 -5.75
N LEU A 113 -2.47 2.50 -6.12
CA LEU A 113 -3.03 2.25 -7.45
C LEU A 113 -4.36 3.01 -7.63
N GLU A 114 -5.21 3.00 -6.60
CA GLU A 114 -6.50 3.67 -6.62
C GLU A 114 -6.34 5.18 -6.81
N GLU A 115 -5.46 5.82 -6.04
CA GLU A 115 -5.15 7.25 -6.14
C GLU A 115 -4.64 7.60 -7.55
N ALA A 116 -3.63 6.88 -8.05
CA ALA A 116 -3.05 7.15 -9.37
C ALA A 116 -4.07 7.02 -10.52
N VAL A 117 -4.93 5.99 -10.48
CA VAL A 117 -5.98 5.79 -11.49
C VAL A 117 -7.05 6.87 -11.36
N THR A 118 -7.47 7.19 -10.14
CA THR A 118 -8.53 8.18 -9.87
C THR A 118 -8.10 9.59 -10.29
N ASP A 119 -6.89 10.00 -9.94
CA ASP A 119 -6.31 11.28 -10.35
C ASP A 119 -6.22 11.39 -11.86
N THR A 120 -5.78 10.32 -12.53
CA THR A 120 -5.72 10.29 -13.98
C THR A 120 -7.11 10.42 -14.59
N VAL A 121 -8.09 9.66 -14.09
CA VAL A 121 -9.49 9.73 -14.55
C VAL A 121 -10.03 11.16 -14.43
N PHE A 122 -9.86 11.81 -13.27
CA PHE A 122 -10.32 13.18 -13.06
C PHE A 122 -9.57 14.19 -13.92
N SER A 123 -8.25 14.05 -14.10
CA SER A 123 -7.46 14.93 -14.95
C SER A 123 -7.92 14.93 -16.42
N ARG A 124 -8.51 13.82 -16.88
CA ARG A 124 -9.08 13.66 -18.23
C ARG A 124 -10.55 14.02 -18.32
N GLY A 125 -11.14 14.60 -17.26
CA GLY A 125 -12.56 14.94 -17.20
C GLY A 125 -13.48 13.73 -17.09
N GLY A 126 -12.95 12.60 -16.62
CA GLY A 126 -13.69 11.39 -16.33
C GLY A 126 -14.26 11.34 -14.91
N GLU A 127 -14.94 10.23 -14.62
CA GLU A 127 -15.58 9.96 -13.33
C GLU A 127 -15.37 8.50 -12.91
N VAL A 128 -15.29 8.27 -11.60
CA VAL A 128 -15.27 6.92 -11.03
C VAL A 128 -16.71 6.49 -10.74
N LEU A 129 -17.18 5.47 -11.46
CA LEU A 129 -18.56 4.96 -11.39
C LEU A 129 -18.75 3.93 -10.27
N LEU A 130 -17.71 3.16 -9.98
CA LEU A 130 -17.72 2.13 -8.96
C LEU A 130 -16.34 2.00 -8.36
N GLN A 131 -16.30 1.90 -7.04
CA GLN A 131 -15.12 1.59 -6.27
C GLN A 131 -15.49 0.55 -5.23
N GLU A 132 -14.92 -0.65 -5.36
CA GLU A 132 -15.10 -1.74 -4.40
C GLU A 132 -13.72 -2.21 -3.93
N ARG A 133 -13.58 -2.29 -2.61
CA ARG A 133 -12.42 -2.86 -1.93
C ARG A 133 -12.87 -4.09 -1.16
N GLN A 134 -12.27 -5.25 -1.43
CA GLN A 134 -12.64 -6.51 -0.79
C GLN A 134 -11.40 -7.21 -0.23
N LEU A 135 -11.48 -7.70 1.01
CA LEU A 135 -10.53 -8.68 1.53
C LEU A 135 -11.09 -10.08 1.26
N LYS A 136 -10.49 -10.81 0.32
CA LYS A 136 -10.93 -12.18 -0.02
C LYS A 136 -10.37 -13.24 0.92
N SER A 137 -9.15 -13.03 1.39
CA SER A 137 -8.55 -13.72 2.53
C SER A 137 -8.10 -12.65 3.50
N GLY A 138 -7.85 -12.97 4.77
CA GLY A 138 -7.43 -11.98 5.78
C GLY A 138 -6.19 -11.16 5.41
N VAL A 139 -5.53 -11.47 4.29
CA VAL A 139 -4.34 -10.79 3.77
C VAL A 139 -4.46 -10.44 2.27
N HIS A 140 -5.31 -11.10 1.47
CA HIS A 140 -5.46 -10.79 0.03
C HIS A 140 -6.55 -9.78 -0.24
N GLU A 141 -6.12 -8.59 -0.65
CA GLU A 141 -6.99 -7.50 -1.04
C GLU A 141 -7.29 -7.53 -2.55
N VAL A 142 -8.50 -7.09 -2.91
CA VAL A 142 -8.94 -6.95 -4.30
C VAL A 142 -9.57 -5.58 -4.49
N LEU A 143 -9.01 -4.82 -5.43
CA LEU A 143 -9.56 -3.55 -5.91
C LEU A 143 -10.39 -3.78 -7.17
N ARG A 144 -11.62 -3.25 -7.20
CA ARG A 144 -12.41 -3.17 -8.43
C ARG A 144 -12.83 -1.74 -8.67
N LEU A 145 -12.40 -1.20 -9.80
CA LEU A 145 -12.77 0.14 -10.26
C LEU A 145 -13.56 0.03 -11.55
N LYS A 146 -14.64 0.82 -11.65
CA LYS A 146 -15.26 1.15 -12.93
C LYS A 146 -15.13 2.65 -13.14
N VAL A 147 -14.57 3.03 -14.28
CA VAL A 147 -14.26 4.41 -14.60
C VAL A 147 -14.87 4.78 -15.95
N CYS A 148 -15.25 6.03 -16.08
CA CYS A 148 -15.71 6.65 -17.30
C CYS A 148 -14.69 7.70 -17.71
N ILE A 149 -14.14 7.62 -18.91
CA ILE A 149 -13.12 8.53 -19.41
C ILE A 149 -13.56 9.08 -20.77
N PRO A 150 -13.73 10.40 -20.94
CA PRO A 150 -13.97 11.01 -22.24
C PRO A 150 -12.84 10.64 -23.22
N PHE A 151 -13.18 10.48 -24.51
CA PHE A 151 -12.19 10.15 -25.54
C PHE A 151 -11.33 8.90 -25.27
N LEU A 152 -11.84 7.93 -24.48
CA LEU A 152 -11.15 6.65 -24.25
C LEU A 152 -10.67 5.97 -25.54
N TRP A 153 -11.46 6.08 -26.62
CA TRP A 153 -11.14 5.63 -27.99
C TRP A 153 -11.06 6.78 -29.00
N GLY A 154 -11.02 8.02 -28.52
CA GLY A 154 -11.07 9.22 -29.32
C GLY A 154 -9.74 9.59 -29.97
N VAL A 155 -9.63 10.83 -30.42
CA VAL A 155 -8.40 11.41 -30.97
C VAL A 155 -8.08 12.70 -30.20
N PRO A 156 -6.99 12.75 -29.41
CA PRO A 156 -6.10 11.63 -29.05
C PRO A 156 -6.80 10.61 -28.12
N PRO A 157 -6.38 9.33 -28.13
CA PRO A 157 -6.98 8.29 -27.28
C PRO A 157 -6.45 8.38 -25.83
N GLU A 158 -7.36 8.34 -24.86
CA GLU A 158 -7.01 8.39 -23.42
C GLU A 158 -6.75 7.00 -22.80
N LEU A 159 -6.83 5.93 -23.60
CA LEU A 159 -6.58 4.56 -23.14
C LEU A 159 -5.14 4.34 -22.67
N ASP A 160 -4.18 4.95 -23.38
CA ASP A 160 -2.76 4.79 -23.07
C ASP A 160 -2.42 5.52 -21.77
N ALA A 161 -2.98 6.70 -21.55
CA ALA A 161 -2.85 7.44 -20.30
C ALA A 161 -3.37 6.64 -19.09
N LEU A 162 -4.51 5.95 -19.23
CA LEU A 162 -5.02 5.07 -18.18
C LEU A 162 -4.10 3.87 -17.93
N SER A 163 -3.53 3.29 -18.99
CA SER A 163 -2.60 2.16 -18.88
C SER A 163 -1.30 2.57 -18.17
N GLU A 164 -0.78 3.75 -18.52
CA GLU A 164 0.39 4.36 -17.87
C GLU A 164 0.12 4.65 -16.40
N ALA A 165 -1.05 5.19 -16.06
CA ALA A 165 -1.44 5.45 -14.68
C ALA A 165 -1.48 4.17 -13.83
N ILE A 166 -1.97 3.07 -14.39
CA ILE A 166 -1.96 1.77 -13.69
C ILE A 166 -0.53 1.32 -13.41
N ILE A 167 0.37 1.45 -14.40
CA ILE A 167 1.77 1.06 -14.24
C ILE A 167 2.49 1.98 -13.23
N GLN A 168 2.26 3.29 -13.31
CA GLN A 168 2.83 4.28 -12.40
C GLN A 168 2.32 4.11 -10.96
N GLY A 169 1.05 3.72 -10.79
CA GLY A 169 0.45 3.34 -9.52
C GLY A 169 0.91 1.99 -8.95
N GLY A 170 1.98 1.41 -9.50
CA GLY A 170 2.55 0.13 -9.02
C GLY A 170 1.75 -1.10 -9.44
N GLY A 171 0.91 -0.97 -10.48
CA GLY A 171 0.17 -2.05 -11.10
C GLY A 171 0.98 -2.77 -12.18
N ILE A 172 0.92 -4.10 -12.17
CA ILE A 172 1.43 -4.99 -13.21
C ILE A 172 0.21 -5.52 -13.96
N LEU A 173 0.09 -5.15 -15.24
CA LEU A 173 -0.98 -5.60 -16.11
C LEU A 173 -0.77 -7.06 -16.54
N ASP A 174 -1.68 -7.93 -16.16
CA ASP A 174 -1.72 -9.33 -16.60
C ASP A 174 -2.50 -9.46 -17.93
N LYS A 175 -3.67 -8.82 -17.99
CA LYS A 175 -4.54 -8.88 -19.16
C LYS A 175 -5.25 -7.56 -19.42
N VAL A 176 -5.22 -7.14 -20.69
CA VAL A 176 -6.05 -6.05 -21.22
C VAL A 176 -7.00 -6.62 -22.25
N SER A 177 -8.31 -6.52 -22.02
CA SER A 177 -9.33 -6.98 -22.96
C SER A 177 -10.25 -5.86 -23.37
N LYS A 178 -10.52 -5.75 -24.68
CA LYS A 178 -11.50 -4.84 -25.25
C LYS A 178 -12.77 -5.64 -25.57
N GLN A 179 -13.89 -5.24 -25.00
CA GLN A 179 -15.19 -5.88 -25.21
C GLN A 179 -16.10 -4.89 -25.94
N TRP A 180 -16.58 -5.29 -27.12
CA TRP A 180 -17.58 -4.54 -27.90
C TRP A 180 -18.80 -5.43 -28.10
N ASP A 181 -19.88 -5.11 -27.39
CA ASP A 181 -21.14 -5.83 -27.50
C ASP A 181 -21.88 -5.37 -28.75
N ILE A 182 -21.86 -6.19 -29.80
CA ILE A 182 -22.60 -5.95 -31.04
C ILE A 182 -24.02 -6.49 -30.84
N PHE A 183 -24.97 -5.61 -30.52
CA PHE A 183 -26.39 -5.98 -30.52
C PHE A 183 -26.86 -6.10 -31.97
N ALA A 184 -27.19 -7.32 -32.40
CA ALA A 184 -28.02 -7.50 -33.58
C ALA A 184 -29.44 -7.00 -33.23
N PRO A 185 -30.10 -6.22 -34.11
CA PRO A 185 -31.40 -5.61 -33.79
C PRO A 185 -32.52 -6.62 -33.45
N ASP A 186 -32.36 -7.91 -33.78
CA ASP A 186 -33.40 -8.94 -33.60
C ASP A 186 -32.92 -10.25 -32.93
N GLY A 187 -31.79 -10.24 -32.21
CA GLY A 187 -31.31 -11.42 -31.48
C GLY A 187 -31.91 -11.53 -30.07
N PRO A 188 -32.25 -12.73 -29.56
CA PRO A 188 -32.63 -12.88 -28.16
C PRO A 188 -31.49 -12.35 -27.26
N PRO A 189 -31.79 -11.70 -26.12
CA PRO A 189 -30.76 -11.17 -25.24
C PRO A 189 -29.83 -12.31 -24.83
N GLY A 190 -28.56 -12.21 -25.25
CA GLY A 190 -27.52 -13.14 -24.82
C GLY A 190 -27.41 -13.14 -23.30
N PRO A 191 -26.95 -14.24 -22.67
CA PRO A 191 -26.84 -14.31 -21.22
C PRO A 191 -25.95 -13.18 -20.71
N SER A 192 -26.46 -12.43 -19.72
CA SER A 192 -25.72 -11.36 -19.06
C SER A 192 -24.37 -11.88 -18.56
N PRO A 193 -23.24 -11.19 -18.83
CA PRO A 193 -21.92 -11.63 -18.36
C PRO A 193 -21.78 -11.64 -16.82
N LEU A 194 -22.75 -11.06 -16.11
CA LEU A 194 -22.89 -11.14 -14.65
C LEU A 194 -23.49 -12.48 -14.14
N GLN A 195 -23.90 -13.38 -15.02
CA GLN A 195 -24.40 -14.72 -14.67
C GLN A 195 -23.40 -15.86 -14.96
N ALA A 196 -22.12 -15.57 -15.24
CA ALA A 196 -21.12 -16.62 -15.34
C ALA A 196 -20.89 -17.25 -13.95
N PRO A 197 -21.27 -18.52 -13.72
CA PRO A 197 -21.08 -19.17 -12.44
C PRO A 197 -19.62 -19.60 -12.36
N TRP A 198 -18.82 -18.85 -11.61
CA TRP A 198 -17.57 -19.37 -11.04
C TRP A 198 -17.95 -20.30 -9.87
N ALA A 199 -18.57 -21.43 -10.19
CA ALA A 199 -18.87 -22.47 -9.23
C ALA A 199 -18.71 -23.85 -9.88
N GLY A 200 -17.63 -24.52 -9.50
CA GLY A 200 -17.61 -25.99 -9.42
C GLY A 200 -17.05 -26.73 -10.62
N HIS A 201 -15.87 -27.32 -10.41
CA HIS A 201 -15.42 -28.63 -10.88
C HIS A 201 -16.21 -29.34 -12.00
N GLY A 202 -15.48 -29.65 -13.07
CA GLY A 202 -15.61 -30.94 -13.75
C GLY A 202 -16.14 -30.90 -15.18
N ARG A 203 -15.33 -31.52 -16.06
CA ARG A 203 -15.62 -31.98 -17.43
C ARG A 203 -15.55 -30.93 -18.54
N PHE A 204 -14.40 -30.92 -19.21
CA PHE A 204 -14.34 -30.66 -20.64
C PHE A 204 -15.23 -31.68 -21.37
N PRO A 205 -16.17 -31.27 -22.23
CA PRO A 205 -16.65 -32.15 -23.27
C PRO A 205 -15.60 -32.19 -24.37
N SER A 206 -15.03 -33.37 -24.57
CA SER A 206 -14.46 -33.75 -25.86
C SER A 206 -15.60 -33.76 -26.88
N ALA A 207 -15.48 -32.95 -27.93
CA ALA A 207 -16.18 -33.23 -29.18
C ALA A 207 -15.37 -32.62 -30.33
N PHE A 208 -14.51 -33.47 -30.90
CA PHE A 208 -14.19 -33.44 -32.32
C PHE A 208 -15.39 -34.02 -33.08
N MET A 209 -15.91 -33.32 -34.09
CA MET A 209 -16.10 -33.80 -35.46
C MET A 209 -16.62 -32.67 -36.33
#